data_AF-A0AAU7Q8W0-F1
#
_entry.id   AF-A0AAU7Q8W0-F1
#
_cell.length_a   1.000
_cell.length_b   1.000
_cell.length_c   1.000
_cell.angle_alpha   90.00
_cell.angle_beta   90.00
_cell.angle_gamma   90.00
#
_symmetry.space_group_name_H-M   'P 1'
#
loop_
_entity.id
_entity.type
_entity.pdbx_description
1 polymer ?
#
loop_
_entity_poly.entity_id
_entity_poly.type
_entity_poly.pdbx_seq_one_letter_code
_entity_poly.pdbx_strand_id
1 'polypeptide(L)'
;MIEFAKDQEIILPSKFRNIYELSTQHPVPPMVLITEIHLADWLNDFSKIKAILADAERNIAITSGAFLTQDMEKITRALNELRWSEKAKTCITEFVSNLRDTQGTLDVAVRSACLAEDMQKKFCWHL
;
A
#
# COMPACT_ATOMS: atom_id res chain seq x y z
N MET A 1 -6.04 -16.82 5.81
CA MET A 1 -5.75 -17.57 4.56
C MET A 1 -6.08 -16.62 3.43
N ILE A 2 -5.09 -16.14 2.66
CA ILE A 2 -5.37 -15.17 1.59
C ILE A 2 -5.76 -15.97 0.35
N GLU A 3 -7.06 -16.02 0.05
CA GLU A 3 -7.54 -16.56 -1.23
C GLU A 3 -7.30 -15.51 -2.32
N PHE A 4 -6.40 -15.82 -3.25
CA PHE A 4 -6.14 -14.98 -4.41
C PHE A 4 -6.85 -15.55 -5.64
N ALA A 5 -7.62 -14.70 -6.33
CA ALA A 5 -8.23 -15.01 -7.61
C ALA A 5 -7.17 -15.24 -8.69
N LYS A 6 -7.42 -16.22 -9.57
CA LYS A 6 -6.40 -16.93 -10.38
C LYS A 6 -5.78 -16.18 -11.56
N ASP A 7 -6.19 -14.96 -11.91
CA ASP A 7 -5.87 -14.38 -13.23
C ASP A 7 -5.26 -12.97 -13.22
N GLN A 8 -4.68 -12.53 -12.11
CA GLN A 8 -3.78 -11.36 -12.10
C GLN A 8 -2.51 -11.74 -11.34
N GLU A 9 -1.35 -11.58 -11.98
CA GLU A 9 -0.06 -11.73 -11.32
C GLU A 9 0.09 -10.56 -10.32
N ILE A 10 -0.46 -10.74 -9.12
CA ILE A 10 -0.40 -9.74 -8.06
C ILE A 10 1.06 -9.66 -7.62
N ILE A 11 1.77 -8.64 -8.09
CA ILE A 11 3.13 -8.34 -7.64
C ILE A 11 3.04 -7.92 -6.17
N LEU A 12 3.37 -8.85 -5.27
CA LEU A 12 3.47 -8.56 -3.86
C LEU A 12 4.66 -7.60 -3.62
N PRO A 13 4.51 -6.60 -2.74
CA PRO A 13 5.63 -5.76 -2.34
C PRO A 13 6.79 -6.60 -1.79
N SER A 14 8.03 -6.30 -2.21
CA SER A 14 9.29 -6.87 -1.70
C SER A 14 9.27 -7.22 -0.23
N LYS A 15 8.97 -6.25 0.64
CA LYS A 15 9.04 -6.43 2.09
C LYS A 15 8.08 -7.52 2.57
N PHE A 16 6.85 -7.48 2.08
CA PHE A 16 5.84 -8.47 2.44
C PHE A 16 6.24 -9.84 1.91
N ARG A 17 6.62 -9.94 0.63
CA ARG A 17 7.09 -11.20 0.02
C ARG A 17 8.27 -11.80 0.79
N ASN A 18 9.30 -11.01 1.09
CA ASN A 18 10.50 -11.52 1.75
C ASN A 18 10.20 -12.02 3.17
N ILE A 19 9.34 -11.33 3.94
CA ILE A 19 8.93 -11.80 5.27
C ILE A 19 8.06 -13.05 5.15
N TYR A 20 7.21 -13.13 4.12
CA TYR A 20 6.37 -14.30 3.85
C TYR A 20 7.23 -15.51 3.51
N GLU A 21 8.22 -15.35 2.63
CA GLU A 21 9.20 -16.40 2.31
C GLU A 21 9.97 -16.83 3.56
N LEU A 22 10.43 -15.87 4.38
CA LEU A 22 11.12 -16.15 5.64
C LEU A 22 10.25 -16.96 6.62
N SER A 23 8.94 -16.70 6.65
CA SER A 23 7.97 -17.40 7.50
C SER A 23 7.93 -18.91 7.27
N THR A 24 8.32 -19.36 6.07
CA THR A 24 8.35 -20.79 5.72
C THR A 24 9.52 -21.54 6.37
N GLN A 25 10.53 -20.81 6.84
CA GLN A 25 11.77 -21.37 7.39
C GLN A 25 12.00 -20.99 8.85
N HIS A 26 11.41 -19.88 9.31
CA HIS A 26 11.61 -19.34 10.64
C HIS A 26 10.29 -18.83 11.25
N PRO A 27 10.15 -18.86 12.59
CA PRO A 27 9.02 -18.22 13.25
C PRO A 27 9.07 -16.72 13.03
N VAL A 28 8.05 -16.18 12.38
CA VAL A 28 7.84 -14.73 12.21
C VAL A 28 6.48 -14.34 12.79
N PRO A 29 6.33 -13.09 13.25
CA PRO A 29 5.02 -12.60 13.70
C PRO A 29 3.97 -12.70 12.58
N PRO A 30 2.70 -13.02 12.91
CA PRO A 30 1.60 -12.97 11.96
C PRO A 30 1.52 -11.61 11.27
N MET A 31 1.25 -11.62 9.96
CA MET A 31 1.16 -10.41 9.16
C MET A 31 0.07 -10.52 8.12
N VAL A 32 -0.50 -9.36 7.78
CA VAL A 32 -1.51 -9.20 6.73
C VAL A 32 -1.13 -8.01 5.85
N LEU A 33 -1.54 -8.07 4.58
CA LEU A 33 -1.25 -7.03 3.59
C LEU A 33 -2.47 -6.14 3.39
N ILE A 34 -2.30 -4.84 3.61
CA ILE A 34 -3.28 -3.84 3.19
C ILE A 34 -3.09 -3.61 1.69
N THR A 35 -4.13 -3.89 0.90
CA THR A 35 -4.14 -3.72 -0.55
C THR A 35 -4.96 -2.49 -0.93
N GLU A 36 -4.93 -2.12 -2.21
CA GLU A 36 -5.75 -1.00 -2.70
C GLU A 36 -7.26 -1.25 -2.55
N ILE A 37 -7.71 -2.50 -2.59
CA ILE A 37 -9.12 -2.86 -2.37
C ILE A 37 -9.52 -2.45 -0.96
N HIS A 38 -8.69 -2.77 0.04
CA HIS A 38 -8.93 -2.35 1.42
C HIS A 38 -8.94 -0.82 1.55
N LEU A 39 -7.98 -0.13 0.92
CA LEU A 39 -7.93 1.33 0.97
C LEU A 39 -9.14 1.99 0.29
N ALA A 40 -9.64 1.41 -0.80
CA ALA A 40 -10.84 1.88 -1.50
C ALA A 40 -12.12 1.77 -0.64
N ASP A 41 -12.21 0.75 0.20
CA ASP A 41 -13.32 0.59 1.14
C ASP A 41 -13.19 1.50 2.38
N TRP A 42 -11.96 1.75 2.83
CA TRP A 42 -11.69 2.49 4.06
C TRP A 42 -11.63 4.00 3.86
N LEU A 43 -11.32 4.48 2.67
CA LEU A 43 -11.13 5.89 2.37
C LEU A 43 -12.14 6.36 1.32
N ASN A 44 -12.87 7.41 1.64
CA ASN A 44 -13.76 8.06 0.68
C ASN A 44 -12.94 8.61 -0.49
N ASP A 45 -13.49 8.47 -1.69
CA ASP A 45 -12.91 8.97 -2.94
C ASP A 45 -11.47 8.49 -3.23
N PHE A 46 -11.03 7.36 -2.63
CA PHE A 46 -9.67 6.84 -2.79
C PHE A 46 -9.23 6.75 -4.26
N SER A 47 -10.04 6.14 -5.12
CA SER A 47 -9.72 5.98 -6.55
C SER A 47 -9.60 7.31 -7.28
N LYS A 48 -10.43 8.30 -6.92
CA LYS A 48 -10.38 9.65 -7.48
C LYS A 48 -9.09 10.36 -7.06
N ILE A 49 -8.75 10.33 -5.77
CA ILE A 49 -7.51 10.93 -5.27
C ILE A 49 -6.29 10.24 -5.88
N LYS A 50 -6.29 8.90 -5.96
CA LYS A 50 -5.23 8.14 -6.62
C LYS A 50 -5.01 8.57 -8.07
N ALA A 51 -6.09 8.77 -8.84
CA ALA A 51 -5.97 9.26 -10.22
C ALA A 51 -5.35 10.67 -10.28
N ILE A 52 -5.76 11.57 -9.40
CA ILE A 52 -5.19 12.93 -9.31
C ILE A 52 -3.69 12.90 -9.02
N LEU A 53 -3.25 12.01 -8.11
CA LEU A 53 -1.85 11.83 -7.77
C LEU A 53 -1.06 11.24 -8.94
N ALA A 54 -1.58 10.23 -9.62
CA ALA A 54 -0.95 9.65 -10.80
C ALA A 54 -0.78 10.67 -11.93
N ASP A 55 -1.76 11.55 -12.15
CA ASP A 55 -1.67 12.64 -13.12
C ASP A 55 -0.60 13.67 -12.71
N ALA A 56 -0.50 14.00 -11.43
CA ALA A 56 0.53 14.91 -10.92
C ALA A 56 1.94 14.30 -11.09
N GLU A 57 2.13 13.04 -10.75
CA GLU A 57 3.39 12.32 -10.98
C GLU A 57 3.77 12.29 -12.46
N ARG A 58 2.79 12.02 -13.34
CA ARG A 58 2.99 12.07 -14.79
C ARG A 58 3.41 13.46 -15.27
N ASN A 59 2.78 14.51 -14.75
CA ASN A 59 3.13 15.89 -15.11
C ASN A 59 4.55 16.26 -14.65
N ILE A 60 4.94 15.87 -13.43
CA ILE A 60 6.31 16.05 -12.93
C ILE A 60 7.31 15.37 -13.86
N ALA A 61 7.03 14.13 -14.27
CA ALA A 61 7.89 13.38 -15.18
C ALA A 61 8.02 14.05 -16.56
N ILE A 62 6.91 14.50 -17.16
CA ILE A 62 6.91 15.17 -18.47
C ILE A 62 7.64 16.51 -18.42
N THR A 63 7.41 17.30 -17.37
CA THR A 63 8.00 18.63 -17.22
C THR A 63 9.40 18.60 -16.64
N SER A 64 9.96 17.42 -16.35
CA SER A 64 11.23 17.24 -15.64
C SER A 64 11.29 18.05 -14.33
N GLY A 65 10.14 18.21 -13.67
CA GLY A 65 10.00 18.95 -12.41
C GLY A 65 10.08 20.48 -12.54
N ALA A 66 9.92 21.05 -13.73
CA ALA A 66 9.97 22.51 -13.92
C ALA A 66 8.93 23.29 -13.08
N PHE A 67 7.82 22.65 -12.70
CA PHE A 67 6.74 23.23 -11.90
C PHE A 67 6.52 22.50 -10.57
N LEU A 68 7.57 21.86 -10.02
CA LEU A 68 7.48 20.97 -8.87
C LEU A 68 6.72 21.56 -7.67
N THR A 69 6.89 22.86 -7.37
CA THR A 69 6.14 23.51 -6.28
C THR A 69 4.63 23.45 -6.49
N GLN A 70 4.15 23.75 -7.70
CA GLN A 70 2.71 23.72 -8.02
C GLN A 70 2.19 22.28 -8.02
N ASP A 71 2.98 21.33 -8.53
CA ASP A 71 2.62 19.91 -8.51
C ASP A 71 2.53 19.39 -7.07
N MET A 72 3.47 19.77 -6.20
CA MET A 72 3.44 19.41 -4.77
C MET A 72 2.28 20.05 -4.03
N GLU A 73 1.90 21.28 -4.35
CA GLU A 73 0.69 21.92 -3.82
C GLU A 73 -0.59 21.19 -4.25
N LYS A 74 -0.64 20.71 -5.50
CA LYS A 74 -1.77 19.92 -6.01
C LYS A 74 -1.86 18.58 -5.29
N ILE A 75 -0.73 17.89 -5.12
CA ILE A 75 -0.63 16.64 -4.35
C ILE A 75 -1.10 16.86 -2.91
N THR A 76 -0.60 17.90 -2.25
CA THR A 76 -0.94 18.22 -0.86
C THR A 76 -2.43 18.50 -0.70
N ARG A 77 -3.03 19.27 -1.63
CA ARG A 77 -4.48 19.51 -1.62
C ARG A 77 -5.28 18.23 -1.78
N ALA A 78 -4.92 17.37 -2.74
CA ALA A 78 -5.59 16.10 -2.96
C ALA A 78 -5.49 15.16 -1.73
N LEU A 79 -4.32 15.08 -1.10
CA LEU A 79 -4.14 14.29 0.13
C LEU A 79 -4.96 14.85 1.29
N ASN A 80 -5.10 16.18 1.40
CA ASN A 80 -5.93 16.82 2.40
C ASN A 80 -7.44 16.60 2.20
N GLU A 81 -7.89 16.10 1.05
CA GLU A 81 -9.27 15.69 0.79
C GLU A 81 -9.56 14.25 1.25
N LEU A 82 -8.53 13.42 1.50
CA LEU A 82 -8.74 12.05 1.96
C LEU A 82 -9.43 12.02 3.33
N ARG A 83 -10.55 11.28 3.39
CA ARG A 83 -11.33 11.09 4.62
C ARG A 83 -11.61 9.61 4.81
N TRP A 84 -11.64 9.19 6.06
CA TRP A 84 -12.13 7.86 6.42
C TRP A 84 -13.60 7.71 6.02
N SER A 85 -13.95 6.56 5.46
CA SER A 85 -15.34 6.18 5.26
C SER A 85 -16.00 5.87 6.61
N GLU A 86 -17.33 5.95 6.66
CA GLU A 86 -18.08 5.61 7.88
C GLU A 86 -17.88 4.14 8.31
N LYS A 87 -17.59 3.27 7.33
CA LYS A 87 -17.35 1.84 7.54
C LYS A 87 -15.90 1.52 7.92
N ALA A 88 -14.98 2.46 7.77
CA ALA A 88 -13.54 2.23 7.93
C ALA A 88 -13.20 1.56 9.25
N LYS A 89 -13.75 2.05 10.37
CA LYS A 89 -13.49 1.49 11.70
C LYS A 89 -13.87 0.01 11.79
N THR A 90 -15.05 -0.35 11.28
CA THR A 90 -15.54 -1.73 11.30
C THR A 90 -14.67 -2.61 10.40
N CYS A 91 -14.43 -2.19 9.15
CA CYS A 91 -13.63 -2.96 8.20
C CYS A 91 -12.17 -3.14 8.66
N ILE A 92 -11.55 -2.12 9.26
CA ILE A 92 -10.20 -2.23 9.83
C ILE A 92 -10.19 -3.17 11.03
N THR A 93 -11.22 -3.11 11.89
CA THR A 93 -11.32 -4.00 13.06
C THR A 93 -11.47 -5.46 12.63
N GLU A 94 -12.31 -5.74 11.65
CA GLU A 94 -12.47 -7.08 11.05
C GLU A 94 -11.19 -7.54 10.32
N PHE A 95 -10.51 -6.63 9.64
CA PHE A 95 -9.25 -6.93 8.96
C PHE A 95 -8.16 -7.33 9.96
N VAL A 96 -8.01 -6.58 11.06
CA VAL A 96 -6.99 -6.81 12.10
C VAL A 96 -7.37 -7.95 13.04
N SER A 97 -8.65 -8.27 13.23
CA SER A 97 -9.06 -9.42 14.05
C SER A 97 -8.51 -10.74 13.51
N ASN A 98 -8.25 -10.84 12.20
CA ASN A 98 -7.58 -11.98 11.57
C ASN A 98 -6.14 -12.21 12.06
N LEU A 99 -5.51 -11.23 12.73
CA LEU A 99 -4.19 -11.36 13.34
C LEU A 99 -4.24 -11.81 14.81
N ARG A 100 -5.41 -11.84 15.44
CA ARG A 100 -5.52 -12.14 16.88
C ARG A 100 -5.49 -13.64 17.12
N ASP A 101 -4.35 -14.14 17.59
CA ASP A 101 -4.28 -15.41 18.31
C ASP A 101 -4.66 -15.18 19.77
N THR A 102 -5.95 -15.35 20.08
CA THR A 102 -6.49 -15.43 21.45
C THR A 102 -6.35 -14.19 22.36
N GLN A 103 -7.09 -14.21 23.47
CA GLN A 103 -7.51 -13.06 24.28
C GLN A 103 -6.34 -12.14 24.73
N GLY A 104 -6.44 -10.85 24.42
CA GLY A 104 -5.46 -9.84 24.85
C GLY A 104 -5.54 -8.51 24.07
N THR A 105 -4.68 -7.57 24.46
CA THR A 105 -4.36 -6.36 23.70
C THR A 105 -3.40 -6.75 22.57
N LEU A 106 -3.70 -6.35 21.32
CA LEU A 106 -2.85 -6.64 20.16
C LEU A 106 -2.07 -5.38 19.80
N ASP A 107 -0.75 -5.42 19.99
CA ASP A 107 0.16 -4.41 19.50
C ASP A 107 0.58 -4.74 18.06
N VAL A 108 0.38 -3.80 17.14
CA VAL A 108 0.66 -3.99 15.72
C VAL A 108 1.72 -3.00 15.22
N ALA A 109 2.62 -3.49 14.37
CA ALA A 109 3.53 -2.64 13.63
C ALA A 109 2.95 -2.35 12.24
N VAL A 110 2.65 -1.08 11.94
CA VAL A 110 2.24 -0.65 10.60
C VAL A 110 3.48 -0.24 9.80
N ARG A 111 3.69 -0.87 8.64
CA ARG A 111 4.86 -0.64 7.79
C ARG A 111 4.43 -0.32 6.37
N SER A 112 5.03 0.71 5.78
CA SER A 112 4.86 0.98 4.35
C SER A 112 5.53 -0.11 3.52
N ALA A 113 4.76 -0.69 2.60
CA ALA A 113 5.21 -1.72 1.68
C ALA A 113 5.28 -1.14 0.25
N CYS A 114 6.14 -0.16 0.03
CA CYS A 114 6.36 0.43 -1.29
C CYS A 114 7.17 -0.51 -2.20
N LEU A 115 6.80 -0.54 -3.49
CA LEU A 115 7.49 -1.23 -4.58
C LEU A 115 8.76 -0.50 -5.09
N ALA A 116 9.12 0.65 -4.50
CA ALA A 116 10.21 1.48 -5.00
C ALA A 116 11.57 0.75 -5.03
N GLU A 117 11.82 -0.11 -4.05
CA GLU A 117 13.01 -0.97 -3.98
C GLU A 117 12.96 -2.17 -4.93
N ASP A 118 11.78 -2.57 -5.41
CA ASP A 118 11.64 -3.59 -6.47
C ASP A 118 11.96 -3.00 -7.86
N MET A 119 11.76 -1.69 -8.08
CA MET A 119 12.10 -1.03 -9.34
C MET A 119 13.61 -0.94 -9.61
N GLN A 120 14.44 -0.95 -8.55
CA GLN A 120 15.90 -0.92 -8.69
C GLN A 120 16.48 -2.26 -9.17
N LYS A 121 15.82 -3.39 -8.91
CA LYS A 121 16.30 -4.72 -9.33
C LYS A 121 16.23 -4.97 -10.84
N LYS A 122 15.50 -4.14 -11.61
CA LYS A 122 15.46 -4.23 -13.07
C LYS A 122 16.68 -3.63 -13.78
N PHE A 123 17.58 -2.96 -13.07
CA PHE A 123 18.81 -2.36 -13.63
C PHE A 123 20.08 -3.05 -13.10
N CYS A 124 20.14 -4.39 -13.14
CA CYS A 124 21.43 -5.07 -13.04
C CYS A 124 22.04 -5.13 -14.44
N TRP A 125 22.76 -4.06 -14.80
CA TRP A 125 23.66 -4.07 -15.94
C TRP A 125 24.67 -5.20 -15.74
N HIS A 126 24.57 -6.23 -16.57
CA HIS A 126 25.68 -7.15 -16.76
C HIS A 126 26.68 -6.40 -17.64
N LEU A 127 27.74 -5.88 -17.01
CA LEU A 127 28.98 -5.51 -17.69
C LEU A 127 29.83 -6.76 -17.89
#